data_AF-A0AAN9AGD8-F1
#
_entry.id   AF-A0AAN9AGD8-F1
#
_cell.length_a   1.000
_cell.length_b   1.000
_cell.length_c   1.000
_cell.angle_alpha   90.00
_cell.angle_beta   90.00
_cell.angle_gamma   90.00
#
_symmetry.space_group_name_H-M   'P 1'
#
loop_
_entity.id
_entity.type
_entity.pdbx_description
1 polymer ?
#
loop_
_entity_poly.entity_id
_entity_poly.type
_entity_poly.pdbx_seq_one_letter_code
_entity_poly.pdbx_strand_id
1 'polypeptide(L)'
;MRNKMIKYLLCLETLASCGYLSRKALKLYYEVRKMTVPELIRPHLVIYLDCPVNVCLQKIKKRNLPHEVNSPVYTPEYLTNMETIYKQQYLKQMSNHARILVYDWSEEGDAEVVVEDIERVNFELDKHASGNGGVHPLFYKNFLSP
;
A
#
# COMPACT_ATOMS: atom_id res chain seq x y z
N MET A 1 -11.99 -11.26 -6.04
CA MET A 1 -11.75 -11.54 -4.60
C MET A 1 -10.26 -11.52 -4.22
N ARG A 2 -9.35 -12.05 -5.06
CA ARG A 2 -7.90 -12.17 -4.80
C ARG A 2 -7.14 -10.91 -4.35
N ASN A 3 -7.33 -9.74 -4.98
CA ASN A 3 -6.58 -8.52 -4.61
C ASN A 3 -7.17 -7.71 -3.44
N LYS A 4 -8.41 -8.01 -3.00
CA LYS A 4 -9.07 -7.20 -1.96
C LYS A 4 -8.52 -7.48 -0.56
N MET A 5 -8.08 -8.71 -0.30
CA MET A 5 -7.69 -9.17 1.04
C MET A 5 -6.51 -8.39 1.64
N ILE A 6 -5.53 -8.04 0.80
CA ILE A 6 -4.33 -7.32 1.22
C ILE A 6 -4.65 -5.88 1.64
N LYS A 7 -5.48 -5.17 0.85
CA LYS A 7 -5.94 -3.82 1.19
C LYS A 7 -6.73 -3.79 2.51
N TYR A 8 -7.53 -4.82 2.79
CA TYR A 8 -8.33 -4.87 4.00
C TYR A 8 -7.51 -4.94 5.28
N LEU A 9 -6.36 -5.64 5.29
CA LEU A 9 -5.50 -5.72 6.47
C LEU A 9 -5.08 -4.33 6.93
N LEU A 10 -4.59 -3.52 6.01
CA LEU A 10 -4.08 -2.20 6.32
C LEU A 10 -5.18 -1.27 6.85
N CYS A 11 -6.37 -1.29 6.24
CA CYS A 11 -7.51 -0.54 6.77
C CYS A 11 -7.87 -0.98 8.20
N LEU A 12 -7.85 -2.29 8.48
CA LEU A 12 -8.16 -2.84 9.80
C LEU A 12 -7.11 -2.49 10.85
N GLU A 13 -5.82 -2.55 10.51
CA GLU A 13 -4.73 -2.14 11.40
C GLU A 13 -4.82 -0.65 11.72
N THR A 14 -5.11 0.18 10.70
CA THR A 14 -5.30 1.63 10.89
C THR A 14 -6.52 1.89 11.79
N LEU A 15 -7.66 1.26 11.53
CA LEU A 15 -8.87 1.41 12.36
C LEU A 15 -8.64 0.96 13.80
N ALA A 16 -7.89 -0.12 14.01
CA ALA A 16 -7.53 -0.57 15.35
C ALA A 16 -6.56 0.38 16.05
N SER A 17 -5.64 1.02 15.31
CA SER A 17 -4.71 2.02 15.86
C SER A 17 -5.43 3.28 16.35
N CYS A 18 -6.49 3.71 15.63
CA CYS A 18 -7.32 4.85 15.99
C CYS A 18 -8.49 4.49 16.93
N GLY A 19 -8.55 3.27 17.45
CA GLY A 19 -9.57 2.85 18.43
C GLY A 19 -10.96 2.52 17.87
N TYR A 20 -11.15 2.54 16.55
CA TYR A 20 -12.43 2.18 15.92
C TYR A 20 -12.68 0.67 15.85
N LEU A 21 -11.64 -0.16 16.01
CA LEU A 21 -11.73 -1.62 15.95
C LEU A 21 -11.16 -2.26 17.22
N SER A 22 -11.90 -3.19 17.81
CA SER A 22 -11.42 -3.95 18.97
C SER A 22 -10.24 -4.86 18.61
N ARG A 23 -9.30 -5.02 19.54
CA ARG A 23 -8.16 -5.95 19.36
C ARG A 23 -8.61 -7.40 19.16
N LYS A 24 -9.75 -7.81 19.74
CA LYS A 24 -10.34 -9.15 19.54
C LYS A 24 -10.78 -9.36 18.09
N ALA A 25 -11.44 -8.37 17.48
CA ALA A 25 -11.85 -8.44 16.08
C ALA A 25 -10.63 -8.48 15.14
N LEU A 26 -9.60 -7.68 15.43
CA LEU A 26 -8.34 -7.71 14.68
C LEU A 26 -7.65 -9.09 14.78
N LYS A 27 -7.62 -9.69 15.98
CA LYS A 27 -7.05 -11.03 16.18
C LYS A 27 -7.77 -12.08 15.34
N LEU A 28 -9.10 -12.08 15.34
CA LEU A 28 -9.90 -12.99 14.51
C LEU A 28 -9.57 -12.84 13.02
N TYR A 29 -9.41 -11.60 12.55
CA TYR A 29 -9.00 -11.36 11.17
C TYR A 29 -7.64 -11.99 10.84
N TYR A 30 -6.64 -11.88 11.72
CA TYR A 30 -5.34 -12.52 11.50
C TYR A 30 -5.42 -14.05 11.49
N GLU A 31 -6.26 -14.66 12.32
CA GLU A 31 -6.45 -16.11 12.35
C GLU A 31 -7.01 -16.61 11.00
N VAL A 32 -8.05 -15.96 10.48
CA VAL A 32 -8.63 -16.28 9.16
C VAL A 32 -7.62 -16.00 8.05
N ARG A 33 -6.90 -14.88 8.12
CA ARG A 33 -5.87 -14.51 7.14
C ARG A 33 -4.76 -15.55 7.06
N LYS A 34 -4.30 -16.08 8.20
CA LYS A 34 -3.24 -17.08 8.27
C LYS A 34 -3.61 -18.37 7.53
N MET A 35 -4.90 -18.73 7.54
CA MET A 35 -5.41 -19.92 6.85
C MET A 35 -5.68 -19.68 5.36
N THR A 36 -6.07 -18.46 4.99
CA THR A 36 -6.57 -18.16 3.64
C THR A 36 -5.52 -17.57 2.69
N VAL A 37 -4.55 -16.80 3.20
CA VAL A 37 -3.53 -16.14 2.35
C VAL A 37 -2.59 -17.11 1.64
N PRO A 38 -2.11 -18.22 2.26
CA PRO A 38 -1.22 -19.17 1.58
C PRO A 38 -1.83 -19.81 0.32
N GLU A 39 -3.17 -19.93 0.28
CA GLU A 39 -3.91 -20.48 -0.86
C GLU A 39 -4.04 -19.49 -2.03
N LEU A 40 -3.62 -18.23 -1.84
CA LEU A 40 -3.71 -17.18 -2.86
C LEU A 40 -2.37 -17.00 -3.58
N ILE A 41 -2.45 -16.79 -4.88
CA ILE A 41 -1.30 -16.38 -5.68
C ILE A 41 -0.85 -15.00 -5.22
N ARG A 42 0.46 -14.89 -4.94
CA ARG A 42 1.08 -13.63 -4.53
C ARG A 42 1.20 -12.67 -5.72
N PRO A 43 1.07 -11.36 -5.50
CA PRO A 43 1.32 -10.38 -6.55
C PRO A 43 2.81 -10.40 -6.94
N HIS A 44 3.08 -10.17 -8.22
CA HIS A 44 4.45 -10.03 -8.75
C HIS A 44 4.83 -8.56 -8.97
N LEU A 45 3.84 -7.66 -9.01
CA LEU A 45 4.00 -6.22 -9.16
C LEU A 45 3.06 -5.51 -8.18
N VAL A 46 3.56 -4.48 -7.52
CA VAL A 46 2.79 -3.55 -6.69
C VAL A 46 3.08 -2.13 -7.15
N ILE A 47 2.03 -1.39 -7.49
CA ILE A 47 2.12 0.03 -7.85
C ILE A 47 1.61 0.83 -6.65
N TYR A 48 2.46 1.69 -6.11
CA TYR A 48 2.15 2.56 -4.99
C TYR A 48 2.11 4.01 -5.46
N LEU A 49 0.95 4.64 -5.25
CA LEU A 49 0.72 6.05 -5.56
C LEU A 49 0.92 6.84 -4.27
N ASP A 50 2.08 7.48 -4.13
CA ASP A 50 2.41 8.24 -2.95
C ASP A 50 1.75 9.61 -3.02
N CYS A 51 0.87 9.91 -2.07
CA CYS A 51 0.16 11.19 -2.01
C CYS A 51 0.17 11.70 -0.56
N PRO A 52 0.71 12.89 -0.31
CA PRO A 52 0.73 13.49 1.02
C PRO A 52 -0.67 13.58 1.66
N VAL A 53 -0.74 13.42 2.98
CA VAL A 53 -2.01 13.42 3.75
C VAL A 53 -2.79 14.74 3.57
N ASN A 54 -2.11 15.87 3.57
CA ASN A 54 -2.72 17.18 3.34
C ASN A 54 -3.40 17.26 1.97
N VAL A 55 -2.74 16.76 0.92
CA VAL A 55 -3.29 16.70 -0.44
C VAL A 55 -4.47 15.73 -0.49
N CYS A 56 -4.38 14.57 0.16
CA CYS A 56 -5.48 13.62 0.28
C CYS A 56 -6.72 14.28 0.91
N LEU A 57 -6.55 15.00 2.02
CA LEU A 57 -7.65 15.71 2.69
C LEU A 57 -8.27 16.81 1.81
N GLN A 58 -7.45 17.57 1.08
CA GLN A 58 -7.94 18.56 0.13
C GLN A 58 -8.74 17.90 -1.00
N LYS A 59 -8.25 16.79 -1.56
CA LYS A 59 -8.95 16.02 -2.60
C LYS A 59 -10.29 15.46 -2.08
N ILE A 60 -10.34 14.92 -0.85
CA ILE A 60 -11.58 14.45 -0.21
C ILE A 60 -12.59 15.60 -0.09
N LYS A 61 -12.16 16.77 0.41
CA LYS A 61 -13.01 17.96 0.52
C LYS A 61 -13.50 18.44 -0.85
N LYS A 62 -12.63 18.45 -1.87
CA LYS A 62 -12.97 18.86 -3.23
C LYS A 62 -13.99 17.94 -3.89
N ARG A 63 -13.92 16.62 -3.65
CA ARG A 63 -14.93 15.66 -4.13
C ARG A 63 -16.32 15.87 -3.49
N ASN A 64 -16.35 16.49 -2.31
CA ASN A 64 -17.56 16.90 -1.59
C ASN A 64 -18.62 15.80 -1.45
N LEU A 65 -18.17 14.56 -1.20
CA LEU A 65 -19.06 13.43 -0.95
C LEU A 65 -19.57 13.48 0.50
N PRO A 66 -20.89 13.52 0.75
CA PRO A 66 -21.42 13.72 2.10
C PRO A 66 -20.96 12.70 3.14
N HIS A 67 -20.72 11.45 2.71
CA HIS A 67 -20.28 10.37 3.58
C HIS A 67 -18.76 10.34 3.80
N GLU A 68 -17.96 11.03 2.98
CA GLU A 68 -16.51 11.16 3.20
C GLU A 68 -16.23 12.39 4.06
N VAL A 69 -16.80 13.54 3.69
CA VAL A 69 -16.54 14.82 4.37
C VAL A 69 -17.02 14.80 5.83
N ASN A 70 -18.17 14.17 6.09
CA ASN A 70 -18.73 14.06 7.43
C ASN A 70 -18.29 12.79 8.17
N SER A 71 -17.37 12.01 7.58
CA SER A 71 -16.91 10.76 8.20
C SER A 71 -16.07 11.06 9.45
N PRO A 72 -16.31 10.38 10.56
CA PRO A 72 -15.43 10.47 11.72
C PRO A 72 -14.06 9.81 11.48
N VAL A 73 -13.91 9.04 10.40
CA VAL A 73 -12.71 8.23 10.13
C VAL A 73 -11.66 9.01 9.32
N TYR A 74 -12.05 9.91 8.42
CA TYR A 74 -11.10 10.64 7.56
C TYR A 74 -10.45 11.84 8.26
N THR A 75 -9.81 11.57 9.40
CA THR A 75 -9.02 12.54 10.16
C THR A 75 -7.57 12.58 9.65
N PRO A 76 -6.83 13.68 9.88
CA PRO A 76 -5.40 13.73 9.59
C PRO A 76 -4.63 12.60 10.29
N GLU A 77 -4.96 12.30 11.54
CA GLU A 77 -4.33 11.22 12.31
C GLU A 77 -4.54 9.85 11.66
N TYR A 78 -5.78 9.54 11.26
CA TYR A 78 -6.08 8.27 10.61
C TYR A 78 -5.31 8.10 9.30
N LEU A 79 -5.27 9.14 8.46
CA LEU A 79 -4.56 9.09 7.18
C LEU A 79 -3.04 9.00 7.37
N THR A 80 -2.47 9.70 8.35
CA THR A 80 -1.04 9.58 8.70
C THR A 80 -0.70 8.19 9.21
N ASN A 81 -1.54 7.60 10.08
CA ASN A 81 -1.36 6.24 10.55
C ASN A 81 -1.46 5.24 9.39
N MET A 82 -2.41 5.44 8.47
CA MET A 82 -2.56 4.61 7.29
C MET A 82 -1.32 4.66 6.39
N GLU A 83 -0.80 5.86 6.11
CA GLU A 83 0.41 6.07 5.32
C GLU A 83 1.61 5.37 5.97
N THR A 84 1.75 5.51 7.29
CA THR A 84 2.83 4.89 8.06
C THR A 84 2.80 3.37 7.94
N ILE A 85 1.64 2.74 8.14
CA ILE A 85 1.47 1.28 8.01
C ILE A 85 1.76 0.85 6.57
N TYR A 86 1.31 1.62 5.58
CA TYR A 86 1.58 1.34 4.16
C TYR A 86 3.07 1.25 3.87
N LYS A 87 3.80 2.31 4.24
CA LYS A 87 5.23 2.46 3.91
C LYS A 87 6.09 1.50 4.73
N GLN A 88 5.84 1.40 6.04
CA GLN A 88 6.72 0.68 6.96
C GLN A 88 6.46 -0.83 7.02
N GLN A 89 5.21 -1.26 6.82
CA GLN A 89 4.83 -2.67 6.96
C GLN A 89 4.49 -3.29 5.62
N TYR A 90 3.54 -2.71 4.89
CA TYR A 90 3.02 -3.34 3.68
C TYR A 90 4.04 -3.38 2.54
N LEU A 91 4.59 -2.23 2.14
CA LEU A 91 5.56 -2.18 1.04
C LEU A 91 6.81 -2.99 1.36
N LYS A 92 7.29 -2.91 2.60
CA LYS A 92 8.40 -3.75 3.10
C LYS A 92 8.12 -5.25 3.02
N GLN A 93 6.88 -5.69 3.27
CA GLN A 93 6.52 -7.10 3.13
C GLN A 93 6.44 -7.53 1.65
N MET A 94 5.90 -6.67 0.79
CA MET A 94 5.74 -6.95 -0.63
C MET A 94 7.08 -6.99 -1.38
N SER A 95 8.05 -6.17 -0.98
CA SER A 95 9.37 -6.12 -1.62
C SER A 95 10.12 -7.45 -1.57
N ASN A 96 9.72 -8.37 -0.69
CA ASN A 96 10.32 -9.71 -0.58
C ASN A 96 9.98 -10.63 -1.76
N HIS A 97 8.93 -10.34 -2.53
CA HIS A 97 8.44 -11.24 -3.58
C HIS A 97 7.74 -10.55 -4.76
N ALA A 98 7.59 -9.22 -4.71
CA ALA A 98 6.98 -8.43 -5.75
C ALA A 98 7.88 -7.23 -6.08
N ARG A 99 7.90 -6.88 -7.35
CA ARG A 99 8.45 -5.60 -7.80
C ARG A 99 7.54 -4.47 -7.32
N ILE A 100 8.13 -3.40 -6.80
CA ILE A 100 7.38 -2.21 -6.36
C ILE A 100 7.73 -1.05 -7.29
N LEU A 101 6.72 -0.40 -7.85
CA LEU A 101 6.82 0.87 -8.54
C LEU A 101 6.15 1.93 -7.68
N VAL A 102 6.83 3.05 -7.45
CA VAL A 102 6.34 4.16 -6.62
C VAL A 102 6.26 5.41 -7.49
N TYR A 103 5.09 6.04 -7.49
CA TYR A 103 4.84 7.28 -8.22
C TYR A 103 4.42 8.37 -7.25
N ASP A 104 4.98 9.57 -7.42
CA ASP A 104 4.40 10.76 -6.80
C ASP A 104 3.04 11.03 -7.45
N TRP A 105 1.99 11.03 -6.63
CA TRP A 105 0.60 11.24 -7.01
C TRP A 105 -0.02 12.43 -6.27
N SER A 106 0.84 13.37 -5.84
CA SER A 106 0.44 14.67 -5.31
C SER A 106 -0.45 15.39 -6.32
N GLU A 107 -0.06 15.37 -7.59
CA GLU A 107 -0.86 15.80 -8.73
C GLU A 107 -1.36 14.59 -9.53
N GLU A 108 -2.36 14.78 -10.39
CA GLU A 108 -2.81 13.68 -11.27
C GLU A 108 -1.67 13.34 -12.24
N GLY A 109 -1.14 12.12 -12.12
CA GLY A 109 -0.05 11.64 -12.96
C GLY A 109 -0.53 11.15 -14.31
N ASP A 110 0.40 11.07 -15.26
CA ASP A 110 0.15 10.51 -16.57
C ASP A 110 0.13 8.96 -16.49
N ALA A 111 -1.00 8.38 -16.88
CA ALA A 111 -1.15 6.93 -16.90
C ALA A 111 -0.25 6.25 -17.94
N GLU A 112 0.12 6.95 -19.03
CA GLU A 112 0.99 6.40 -20.07
C GLU A 112 2.39 6.09 -19.53
N VAL A 113 2.93 6.98 -18.68
CA VAL A 113 4.22 6.76 -18.01
C VAL A 113 4.19 5.50 -17.15
N VAL A 114 3.09 5.28 -16.42
CA VAL A 114 2.93 4.08 -15.59
C VAL A 114 2.90 2.82 -16.48
N VAL A 115 2.22 2.87 -17.62
CA VAL A 115 2.16 1.75 -18.57
C VAL A 115 3.54 1.45 -19.15
N GLU A 116 4.27 2.47 -19.64
CA GLU A 116 5.63 2.29 -20.17
C GLU A 116 6.57 1.64 -19.15
N ASP A 117 6.50 2.08 -17.90
CA ASP A 117 7.34 1.50 -16.84
C ASP A 117 6.97 0.04 -16.56
N ILE A 118 5.68 -0.31 -16.58
CA ILE A 118 5.21 -1.69 -16.44
C ILE A 118 5.75 -2.56 -17.59
N GLU A 119 5.73 -2.06 -18.82
CA GLU A 119 6.25 -2.78 -20.00
C GLU A 119 7.76 -3.06 -19.91
N ARG A 120 8.50 -2.18 -19.23
CA ARG A 120 9.93 -2.35 -18.96
C ARG A 120 10.22 -3.30 -17.79
N VAL A 121 9.21 -3.68 -17.00
CA VAL A 121 9.42 -4.62 -15.89
C VAL A 121 9.68 -6.02 -16.44
N ASN A 122 10.89 -6.53 -16.16
CA ASN A 122 11.24 -7.91 -16.45
C ASN A 122 10.95 -8.81 -15.22
N PHE A 123 9.87 -9.59 -15.30
CA PHE A 123 9.44 -10.53 -14.26
C PHE A 123 10.25 -11.84 -14.21
N GLU A 124 11.11 -12.11 -15.19
CA GLU A 124 11.88 -13.36 -15.28
C GLU A 124 13.16 -13.33 -14.43
N LEU A 125 13.74 -12.16 -14.17
CA LEU A 125 14.95 -12.01 -13.32
C LEU A 125 14.71 -12.47 -11.87
N ASP A 126 13.47 -12.38 -11.40
CA ASP A 126 13.09 -12.75 -10.03
C ASP A 126 13.06 -14.27 -9.80
N LYS A 127 13.06 -15.09 -10.87
CA LYS A 127 13.15 -16.56 -10.75
C LYS A 127 14.56 -17.06 -10.43
N HIS A 128 15.60 -16.27 -10.72
CA HIS A 128 17.00 -16.61 -10.47
C HIS A 128 17.62 -15.87 -9.26
N ALA A 129 16.88 -14.94 -8.65
CA ALA A 129 17.31 -14.19 -7.48
C ALA A 129 17.18 -14.95 -6.14
N SER A 130 17.06 -16.28 -6.16
CA SER A 130 17.35 -17.13 -4.99
C SER A 130 18.85 -17.19 -4.65
N GLY A 131 19.70 -16.36 -5.29
CA GLY A 131 21.15 -16.33 -5.09
C GLY A 131 21.80 -14.97 -4.82
N ASN A 132 21.16 -13.82 -5.10
CA ASN A 132 21.65 -12.49 -4.70
C ASN A 132 20.60 -11.43 -5.06
N GLY A 133 19.93 -10.88 -4.05
CA GLY A 133 18.92 -9.83 -4.18
C GLY A 133 19.53 -8.49 -4.61
N GLY A 134 19.73 -8.32 -5.92
CA GLY A 134 20.10 -7.05 -6.53
C GLY A 134 18.88 -6.13 -6.62
N VAL A 135 18.75 -5.19 -5.68
CA VAL A 135 17.74 -4.13 -5.73
C VAL A 135 18.10 -3.20 -6.90
N HIS A 136 17.14 -2.92 -7.79
CA HIS A 136 17.37 -1.98 -8.90
C HIS A 136 17.63 -0.56 -8.37
N PRO A 137 18.60 0.19 -8.90
CA PRO A 137 19.09 1.46 -8.32
C PRO A 137 18.06 2.61 -8.24
N LEU A 138 16.87 2.47 -8.83
CA LEU A 138 15.77 3.42 -8.63
C LEU A 138 15.09 3.30 -7.26
N PHE A 139 15.38 2.25 -6.48
CA PHE A 139 14.76 2.02 -5.16
C PHE A 139 15.27 2.92 -4.04
N TYR A 140 16.42 3.59 -4.18
CA TYR A 140 17.11 4.19 -3.03
C TYR A 140 17.22 5.71 -3.01
N LYS A 141 16.66 6.45 -3.98
CA LYS A 141 16.99 7.88 -4.02
C LYS A 141 16.33 8.75 -2.95
N ASN A 142 15.23 8.36 -2.29
CA ASN A 142 14.54 9.29 -1.36
C ASN A 142 13.86 8.72 -0.10
N PHE A 143 13.96 7.43 0.25
CA PHE A 143 13.07 6.87 1.31
C PHE A 143 13.71 6.35 2.60
N LEU A 144 15.05 6.39 2.73
CA LEU A 144 15.75 6.01 3.97
C LEU A 144 16.92 6.94 4.29
N SER A 145 16.67 8.25 4.33
CA SER A 145 17.50 9.16 5.11
C SER A 145 16.65 9.70 6.27
N PRO A 146 17.20 9.81 7.48
CA PRO A 146 16.48 10.35 8.64
C PRO A 146 16.02 11.79 8.42
#